data_AF-Q09LL1-F1
#
_entry.id   AF-Q09LL1-F1
#
_cell.length_a   1.000
_cell.length_b   1.000
_cell.length_c   1.000
_cell.angle_alpha   90.00
_cell.angle_beta   90.00
_cell.angle_gamma   90.00
#
_symmetry.space_group_name_H-M   'P 1'
#
loop_
_entity.id
_entity.type
_entity.pdbx_description
1 polymer ?
#
loop_
_entity_poly.entity_id
_entity_poly.type
_entity_poly.pdbx_seq_one_letter_code
_entity_poly.pdbx_strand_id
1 'polypeptide(L)'
;EEIFDRPDFETAANLYFVFIQFDFLWTLNYFALIILNFFEKPLWCTNNSAYTCSDRDYYYLGQLPYLTGSESLILEVVTLVMLVAHIFFPISYEGPQIYWKDPVNRLKVICLFLLAADLLVYALYLSPVALDSLPLRIAPYIRVVFFILSIRDLQRSVLILAGMLGTYLNILALWLLFLLFSSWLAYVIFEDTLPGKTVFSTYGATLYQMLVLF
;
A
#
# COMPACT_ATOMS: atom_id res chain seq x y z
N GLU A 1 4.68 -23.72 23.46
CA GLU A 1 5.52 -24.50 24.39
C GLU A 1 7.00 -24.14 24.24
N GLU A 2 7.57 -24.09 23.02
CA GLU A 2 8.99 -23.73 22.78
C GLU A 2 9.51 -22.38 23.36
N ILE A 3 8.63 -21.41 23.65
CA ILE A 3 9.04 -20.09 24.18
C ILE A 3 9.31 -20.14 25.71
N PHE A 4 8.65 -21.05 26.44
CA PHE A 4 8.75 -21.13 27.91
C PHE A 4 9.87 -22.05 28.40
N ASP A 5 10.41 -22.94 27.56
CA ASP A 5 11.43 -23.94 27.93
C ASP A 5 12.88 -23.42 27.79
N ARG A 6 13.09 -22.13 27.55
CA ARG A 6 14.44 -21.56 27.38
C ARG A 6 15.11 -21.21 28.71
N PRO A 7 16.42 -21.48 28.86
CA PRO A 7 17.17 -21.17 30.09
C PRO A 7 17.27 -19.66 30.37
N ASP A 8 17.15 -18.82 29.34
CA ASP A 8 17.25 -17.35 29.42
C ASP A 8 15.87 -16.65 29.49
N PHE A 9 14.84 -17.33 30.00
CA PHE A 9 13.47 -16.81 29.98
C PHE A 9 13.33 -15.45 30.71
N GLU A 10 14.04 -15.25 31.83
CA GLU A 10 13.97 -14.02 32.61
C GLU A 10 14.48 -12.79 31.83
N THR A 11 15.61 -12.94 31.12
CA THR A 11 16.18 -11.85 30.31
C THR A 11 15.34 -11.57 29.07
N ALA A 12 14.82 -12.61 28.42
CA ALA A 12 13.90 -12.48 27.29
C ALA A 12 12.57 -11.82 27.70
N ALA A 13 12.03 -12.16 28.87
CA ALA A 13 10.82 -11.55 29.41
C ALA A 13 11.01 -10.06 29.71
N ASN A 14 12.15 -9.67 30.29
CA ASN A 14 12.47 -8.26 30.54
C ASN A 14 12.54 -7.46 29.23
N LEU A 15 13.23 -7.99 28.21
CA LEU A 15 13.27 -7.36 26.87
C LEU A 15 11.88 -7.24 26.24
N TYR A 16 11.03 -8.25 26.38
CA TYR A 16 9.65 -8.22 25.91
C TYR A 16 8.83 -7.13 26.62
N PHE A 17 8.96 -6.96 27.94
CA PHE A 17 8.28 -5.89 28.66
C PHE A 17 8.77 -4.50 28.24
N VAL A 18 10.08 -4.33 28.05
CA VAL A 18 10.66 -3.09 27.50
C VAL A 18 10.07 -2.78 26.12
N PHE A 19 9.96 -3.79 25.24
CA PHE A 19 9.38 -3.61 23.92
C PHE A 19 7.92 -3.13 23.98
N ILE A 20 7.10 -3.74 24.84
CA ILE A 20 5.71 -3.34 25.06
C ILE A 20 5.61 -1.93 25.60
N GLN A 21 6.49 -1.52 26.50
CA GLN A 21 6.47 -0.17 27.05
C GLN A 21 6.69 0.89 25.95
N PHE A 22 7.44 0.55 24.90
CA PHE A 22 7.67 1.40 23.73
C PHE A 22 6.63 1.26 22.61
N ASP A 23 5.56 0.47 22.80
CA ASP A 23 4.50 0.25 21.80
C ASP A 23 3.87 1.56 21.28
N PHE A 24 3.76 2.57 22.13
CA PHE A 24 3.30 3.90 21.72
C PHE A 24 4.22 4.58 20.69
N LEU A 25 5.55 4.46 20.83
CA LEU A 25 6.48 5.03 19.86
C LEU A 25 6.42 4.28 18.53
N TRP A 26 6.28 2.96 18.59
CA TRP A 26 6.20 2.13 17.40
C TRP A 26 4.94 2.40 16.59
N THR A 27 3.78 2.45 17.26
CA THR A 27 2.51 2.81 16.65
C THR A 27 2.56 4.21 16.03
N LEU A 28 3.13 5.20 16.74
CA LEU A 28 3.35 6.54 16.19
C LEU A 28 4.20 6.53 14.91
N ASN A 29 5.27 5.73 14.87
CA ASN A 29 6.12 5.61 13.67
C ASN A 29 5.35 5.05 12.46
N TYR A 30 4.47 4.06 12.68
CA TYR A 30 3.59 3.55 11.60
C TYR A 30 2.62 4.61 11.08
N PHE A 31 2.03 5.41 11.96
CA PHE A 31 1.19 6.53 11.53
C PHE A 31 1.99 7.59 10.79
N ALA A 32 3.19 7.91 11.28
CA ALA A 32 4.09 8.86 10.63
C ALA A 32 4.44 8.42 9.20
N LEU A 33 4.73 7.13 8.97
CA LEU A 33 4.97 6.58 7.63
C LEU A 33 3.80 6.78 6.66
N ILE A 34 2.56 6.62 7.15
CA ILE A 34 1.36 6.84 6.32
C ILE A 34 1.14 8.32 6.05
N ILE A 35 1.30 9.17 7.07
CA ILE A 35 1.13 10.62 6.95
C ILE A 35 2.18 11.20 5.98
N LEU A 36 3.41 10.70 6.01
CA LEU A 36 4.47 11.11 5.10
C LEU A 36 4.05 10.96 3.62
N ASN A 37 3.28 9.93 3.28
CA ASN A 37 2.78 9.70 1.92
C ASN A 37 1.88 10.86 1.41
N PHE A 38 1.16 11.54 2.30
CA PHE A 38 0.29 12.67 1.92
C PHE A 38 1.05 13.97 1.69
N PHE A 39 2.18 14.15 2.38
CA PHE A 39 2.99 15.36 2.26
C PHE A 39 4.15 15.23 1.27
N GLU A 40 4.42 14.02 0.78
CA GLU A 40 5.37 13.80 -0.29
C GLU A 40 4.87 14.35 -1.61
N LYS A 41 5.75 15.05 -2.32
CA LYS A 41 5.45 15.53 -3.68
C LYS A 41 5.32 14.33 -4.62
N PRO A 42 4.20 14.19 -5.35
CA PRO A 42 4.03 13.08 -6.27
C PRO A 42 4.95 13.22 -7.49
N LEU A 43 5.47 12.09 -7.99
CA LEU A 43 6.43 12.09 -9.10
C LEU A 43 5.89 12.70 -10.39
N TRP A 44 4.60 12.49 -10.69
CA TRP A 44 3.95 13.07 -11.88
C TRP A 44 3.97 14.60 -11.88
N CYS A 45 4.11 15.23 -10.72
CA CYS A 45 4.15 16.68 -10.58
C CYS A 45 5.58 17.26 -10.59
N THR A 46 6.59 16.39 -10.72
CA THR A 46 8.00 16.80 -10.80
C THR A 46 8.44 16.99 -12.25
N ASN A 47 7.68 16.44 -13.20
CA ASN A 47 8.04 16.39 -14.60
C ASN A 47 7.30 17.52 -15.36
N ASN A 48 8.00 18.61 -15.68
CA ASN A 48 7.64 19.69 -16.62
C ASN A 48 6.13 19.90 -16.89
N SER A 49 5.32 20.05 -15.85
CA SER A 49 3.94 20.54 -15.99
C SER A 49 3.97 22.07 -16.06
N ALA A 50 3.13 22.66 -16.92
CA ALA A 50 2.98 24.11 -17.02
C ALA A 50 2.49 24.74 -15.69
N TYR A 51 1.94 23.92 -14.79
CA TYR A 51 1.39 24.30 -13.50
C TYR A 51 2.23 23.70 -12.36
N THR A 52 2.45 24.49 -11.31
CA THR A 52 3.12 24.02 -10.09
C THR A 52 2.19 23.13 -9.28
N CYS A 53 2.74 22.18 -8.52
CA CYS A 53 1.96 21.28 -7.66
C CYS A 53 1.15 21.99 -6.59
N SER A 54 1.61 23.18 -6.20
CA SER A 54 0.94 24.04 -5.22
C SER A 54 -0.23 24.84 -5.81
N ASP A 55 -0.51 24.71 -7.10
CA ASP A 55 -1.57 25.46 -7.77
C ASP A 55 -2.93 24.83 -7.47
N ARG A 56 -3.75 25.53 -6.67
CA ARG A 56 -5.09 25.08 -6.29
C ARG A 56 -6.06 25.09 -7.48
N ASP A 57 -5.89 26.04 -8.39
CA ASP A 57 -6.86 26.24 -9.46
C ASP A 57 -6.78 25.09 -10.48
N TYR A 58 -5.64 24.40 -10.51
CA TYR A 58 -5.42 23.22 -11.34
C TYR A 58 -5.53 21.91 -10.55
N TYR A 59 -4.94 21.81 -9.35
CA TYR A 59 -4.98 20.61 -8.52
C TYR A 59 -5.85 20.82 -7.28
N TYR A 60 -6.92 20.02 -7.14
CA TYR A 60 -7.80 20.05 -5.96
C TYR A 60 -7.06 19.87 -4.62
N LEU A 61 -5.92 19.16 -4.63
CA LEU A 61 -5.07 18.93 -3.46
C LEU A 61 -3.85 19.86 -3.39
N GLY A 62 -3.76 20.87 -4.26
CA GLY A 62 -2.58 21.73 -4.39
C GLY A 62 -2.31 22.65 -3.19
N GLN A 63 -3.25 22.80 -2.24
CA GLN A 63 -3.02 23.57 -1.01
C GLN A 63 -2.33 22.78 0.10
N LEU A 64 -2.01 21.51 -0.10
CA LEU A 64 -1.25 20.73 0.88
C LEU A 64 0.19 21.25 0.99
N PRO A 65 0.75 21.37 2.20
CA PRO A 65 2.15 21.74 2.38
C PRO A 65 3.04 20.56 1.97
N TYR A 66 3.42 20.52 0.69
CA TYR A 66 4.35 19.52 0.18
C TYR A 66 5.75 19.73 0.78
N LEU A 67 6.38 18.65 1.23
CA LEU A 67 7.76 18.69 1.69
C LEU A 67 8.72 18.82 0.51
N THR A 68 9.85 19.48 0.75
CA THR A 68 10.96 19.47 -0.21
C THR A 68 11.58 18.07 -0.31
N GLY A 69 12.23 17.77 -1.44
CA GLY A 69 12.86 16.45 -1.63
C GLY A 69 13.88 16.08 -0.55
N SER A 70 14.62 17.06 -0.04
CA SER A 70 15.57 16.88 1.07
C SER A 70 14.88 16.63 2.41
N GLU A 71 13.83 17.38 2.75
CA GLU A 71 13.09 17.18 4.01
C GLU A 71 12.37 15.82 4.02
N SER A 72 11.76 15.45 2.89
CA SER A 72 11.16 14.14 2.70
C SER A 72 12.18 13.03 2.92
N LEU A 73 13.38 13.16 2.35
CA LEU A 73 14.43 12.15 2.48
C LEU A 73 14.92 12.00 3.92
N ILE A 74 15.09 13.10 4.65
CA ILE A 74 15.50 13.07 6.07
C ILE A 74 14.47 12.34 6.91
N LEU A 75 13.18 12.69 6.78
CA LEU A 75 12.10 12.04 7.54
C LEU A 75 11.95 10.56 7.17
N GLU A 76 12.11 10.22 5.89
CA GLU A 76 12.06 8.83 5.45
C GLU A 76 13.21 8.00 6.02
N VAL A 77 14.44 8.55 6.08
CA VAL A 77 15.58 7.90 6.74
C VAL A 77 15.32 7.70 8.23
N VAL A 78 14.81 8.73 8.93
CA VAL A 78 14.52 8.66 10.37
C VAL A 78 13.46 7.59 10.68
N THR A 79 12.38 7.57 9.92
CA THR A 79 11.30 6.57 10.09
C THR A 79 11.76 5.15 9.71
N LEU A 80 12.63 5.01 8.70
CA LEU A 80 13.25 3.73 8.34
C LEU A 80 14.14 3.20 9.46
N VAL A 81 14.99 4.02 10.07
CA VAL A 81 15.84 3.61 11.20
C VAL A 81 15.00 3.13 12.39
N MET A 82 13.93 3.85 12.74
CA MET A 82 12.99 3.41 13.76
C MET A 82 12.30 2.09 13.38
N LEU A 83 11.94 1.90 12.11
CA LEU A 83 11.32 0.68 11.61
C LEU A 83 12.27 -0.52 11.66
N VAL A 84 13.55 -0.32 11.31
CA VAL A 84 14.62 -1.32 11.44
C VAL A 84 14.71 -1.77 12.90
N ALA A 85 14.82 -0.82 13.84
CA ALA A 85 14.87 -1.13 15.26
C ALA A 85 13.65 -1.96 15.69
N HIS A 86 12.44 -1.54 15.32
CA HIS A 86 11.21 -2.28 15.65
C HIS A 86 11.15 -3.70 15.07
N ILE A 87 11.58 -3.92 13.83
CA ILE A 87 11.47 -5.22 13.16
C ILE A 87 12.52 -6.21 13.66
N PHE A 88 13.73 -5.75 13.99
CA PHE A 88 14.81 -6.61 14.46
C PHE A 88 14.81 -6.82 15.97
N PHE A 89 14.15 -5.95 16.76
CA PHE A 89 14.05 -6.13 18.22
C PHE A 89 13.38 -7.47 18.64
N PRO A 90 12.32 -7.96 17.99
CA PRO A 90 11.76 -9.29 18.26
C PRO A 90 12.75 -10.45 18.19
N ILE A 91 13.81 -10.35 17.39
CA ILE A 91 14.83 -11.39 17.29
C ILE A 91 15.54 -11.60 18.62
N SER A 92 15.72 -10.56 19.44
CA SER A 92 16.45 -10.68 20.71
C SER A 92 15.68 -11.45 21.78
N TYR A 93 14.34 -11.40 21.78
CA TYR A 93 13.53 -12.12 22.78
C TYR A 93 12.88 -13.41 22.24
N GLU A 94 12.53 -13.50 20.95
CA GLU A 94 11.96 -14.71 20.32
C GLU A 94 13.05 -15.72 19.90
N GLY A 95 14.25 -15.22 19.61
CA GLY A 95 15.35 -15.98 19.03
C GLY A 95 15.21 -16.21 17.52
N PRO A 96 16.33 -16.41 16.81
CA PRO A 96 16.36 -16.35 15.34
C PRO A 96 15.56 -17.47 14.67
N GLN A 97 15.64 -18.71 15.17
CA GLN A 97 14.98 -19.85 14.52
C GLN A 97 13.45 -19.72 14.48
N ILE A 98 12.84 -19.20 15.55
CA ILE A 98 11.40 -19.00 15.64
C ILE A 98 11.00 -17.80 14.76
N TYR A 99 11.73 -16.68 14.89
CA TYR A 99 11.46 -15.47 14.13
C TYR A 99 11.46 -15.71 12.60
N TRP A 100 12.43 -16.47 12.09
CA TRP A 100 12.53 -16.77 10.65
C TRP A 100 11.53 -17.82 10.17
N LYS A 101 10.88 -18.58 11.08
CA LYS A 101 9.83 -19.55 10.72
C LYS A 101 8.50 -18.85 10.46
N ASP A 102 8.25 -17.73 11.12
CA ASP A 102 6.99 -17.00 11.00
C ASP A 102 6.88 -16.25 9.66
N PRO A 103 5.84 -16.52 8.84
CA PRO A 103 5.71 -15.93 7.51
C PRO A 103 5.48 -14.41 7.56
N VAL A 104 4.84 -13.91 8.62
CA VAL A 104 4.60 -12.46 8.81
C VAL A 104 5.91 -11.71 9.05
N ASN A 105 6.78 -12.25 9.89
CA ASN A 105 8.08 -11.64 10.19
C ASN A 105 8.99 -11.66 8.96
N ARG A 106 9.02 -12.78 8.23
CA ARG A 106 9.70 -12.87 6.93
C ARG A 106 9.20 -11.81 5.95
N LEU A 107 7.89 -11.64 5.83
CA LEU A 107 7.29 -10.67 4.91
C LEU A 107 7.60 -9.23 5.32
N LYS A 108 7.59 -8.91 6.62
CA LYS A 108 8.03 -7.61 7.15
C LYS A 108 9.50 -7.32 6.79
N VAL A 109 10.39 -8.29 6.91
CA VAL A 109 11.81 -8.14 6.54
C VAL A 109 11.99 -7.93 5.04
N ILE A 110 11.24 -8.67 4.21
CA ILE A 110 11.26 -8.49 2.75
C ILE A 110 10.77 -7.08 2.36
N CYS A 111 9.65 -6.64 2.93
CA CYS A 111 9.13 -5.28 2.72
C CYS A 111 10.13 -4.21 3.18
N LEU A 112 10.88 -4.46 4.26
CA LEU A 112 11.87 -3.53 4.79
C LEU A 112 13.04 -3.37 3.82
N PHE A 113 13.52 -4.49 3.28
CA PHE A 113 14.58 -4.47 2.28
C PHE A 113 14.15 -3.76 0.99
N LEU A 114 12.91 -3.99 0.52
CA LEU A 114 12.35 -3.28 -0.63
C LEU A 114 12.24 -1.77 -0.39
N LEU A 115 11.80 -1.36 0.81
CA LEU A 115 11.71 0.06 1.19
C LEU A 115 13.10 0.71 1.25
N ALA A 116 14.08 0.02 1.81
CA ALA A 116 15.47 0.50 1.87
C ALA A 116 16.08 0.64 0.47
N ALA A 117 15.80 -0.31 -0.44
CA ALA A 117 16.24 -0.25 -1.82
C ALA A 117 15.60 0.94 -2.57
N ASP A 118 14.30 1.16 -2.42
CA ASP A 118 13.58 2.31 -3.02
C ASP A 118 14.15 3.64 -2.51
N LEU A 119 14.42 3.76 -1.20
CA LEU A 119 15.05 4.94 -0.61
C LEU A 119 16.46 5.18 -1.16
N LEU A 120 17.29 4.14 -1.32
CA LEU A 120 18.63 4.26 -1.90
C LEU A 120 18.56 4.77 -3.35
N VAL A 121 17.63 4.25 -4.15
CA VAL A 121 17.41 4.73 -5.53
C VAL A 121 16.94 6.19 -5.53
N TYR A 122 16.06 6.57 -4.61
CA TYR A 122 15.60 7.96 -4.46
C TYR A 122 16.73 8.92 -4.03
N ALA A 123 17.59 8.49 -3.11
CA ALA A 123 18.75 9.26 -2.68
C ALA A 123 19.76 9.47 -3.83
N LEU A 124 19.98 8.43 -4.65
CA LEU A 124 20.83 8.53 -5.85
C LEU A 124 20.24 9.45 -6.91
N TYR A 125 18.91 9.47 -7.10
CA TYR A 125 18.23 10.40 -7.99
C TYR A 125 18.35 11.85 -7.53
N LEU A 126 18.26 12.10 -6.23
CA LEU A 126 18.45 13.45 -5.69
C LEU A 126 19.91 13.93 -5.82
N SER A 127 20.86 13.00 -5.90
CA SER A 127 22.28 13.29 -6.08
C SER A 127 22.58 13.65 -7.55
N PRO A 128 23.40 14.70 -7.82
CA PRO A 128 23.65 15.19 -9.19
C PRO A 128 24.50 14.24 -10.07
N VAL A 129 24.73 12.99 -9.66
CA VAL A 129 25.81 12.13 -10.19
C VAL A 129 25.30 10.94 -11.02
N ALA A 130 24.03 10.51 -10.94
CA ALA A 130 23.72 9.15 -11.41
C ALA A 130 22.40 8.90 -12.18
N LEU A 131 21.28 9.58 -11.91
CA LEU A 131 19.99 9.21 -12.53
C LEU A 131 19.13 10.43 -12.90
N ASP A 132 18.83 10.60 -14.18
CA ASP A 132 18.01 11.72 -14.69
C ASP A 132 16.49 11.49 -14.60
N SER A 133 16.04 10.24 -14.36
CA SER A 133 14.61 9.92 -14.27
C SER A 133 14.32 8.80 -13.29
N LEU A 134 13.32 9.00 -12.43
CA LEU A 134 12.75 7.97 -11.56
C LEU A 134 11.36 7.57 -12.09
N PRO A 135 11.22 6.41 -12.77
CA PRO A 135 9.97 6.07 -13.47
C PRO A 135 8.83 5.68 -12.52
N LEU A 136 9.13 5.14 -11.33
CA LEU A 136 8.12 4.67 -10.39
C LEU A 136 8.69 4.63 -8.97
N ARG A 137 7.91 5.10 -7.97
CA ARG A 137 8.24 5.02 -6.54
C ARG A 137 7.30 4.03 -5.87
N ILE A 138 7.85 2.95 -5.32
CA ILE A 138 7.08 1.85 -4.73
C ILE A 138 6.84 2.10 -3.23
N ALA A 139 7.67 2.95 -2.60
CA ALA A 139 7.58 3.25 -1.16
C ALA A 139 6.16 3.53 -0.63
N PRO A 140 5.33 4.38 -1.26
CA PRO A 140 3.94 4.62 -0.81
C PRO A 140 3.12 3.35 -0.59
N TYR A 141 3.21 2.39 -1.50
CA TYR A 141 2.45 1.14 -1.43
C TYR A 141 2.98 0.21 -0.34
N ILE A 142 4.30 0.10 -0.22
CA ILE A 142 4.96 -0.72 0.80
C ILE A 142 4.62 -0.21 2.20
N ARG A 143 4.55 1.12 2.41
CA ARG A 143 4.16 1.71 3.70
C ARG A 143 2.74 1.33 4.11
N VAL A 144 1.78 1.32 3.17
CA VAL A 144 0.40 0.86 3.44
C VAL A 144 0.38 -0.62 3.81
N VAL A 145 1.13 -1.46 3.08
CA VAL A 145 1.26 -2.88 3.39
C VAL A 145 1.86 -3.08 4.79
N PHE A 146 2.88 -2.31 5.17
CA PHE A 146 3.45 -2.34 6.52
C PHE A 146 2.44 -2.01 7.61
N PHE A 147 1.62 -0.97 7.40
CA PHE A 147 0.57 -0.59 8.34
C PHE A 147 -0.44 -1.72 8.55
N ILE A 148 -0.90 -2.35 7.46
CA ILE A 148 -1.81 -3.51 7.51
C ILE A 148 -1.17 -4.68 8.26
N LEU A 149 0.11 -4.96 8.01
CA LEU A 149 0.86 -6.02 8.68
C LEU A 149 1.29 -5.67 10.11
N SER A 150 1.11 -4.44 10.57
CA SER A 150 1.44 -4.06 11.95
C SER A 150 0.25 -4.34 12.87
N ILE A 151 -0.96 -3.99 12.44
CA ILE A 151 -2.17 -4.11 13.25
C ILE A 151 -2.79 -5.51 13.09
N ARG A 152 -2.80 -6.28 14.16
CA ARG A 152 -3.33 -7.66 14.18
C ARG A 152 -4.79 -7.75 13.73
N ASP A 153 -5.60 -6.76 14.05
CA ASP A 153 -7.01 -6.75 13.64
C ASP A 153 -7.17 -6.53 12.13
N LEU A 154 -6.35 -5.65 11.52
CA LEU A 154 -6.32 -5.48 10.07
C LEU A 154 -5.86 -6.76 9.36
N GLN A 155 -4.82 -7.43 9.87
CA GLN A 155 -4.37 -8.70 9.32
C GLN A 155 -5.49 -9.74 9.30
N ARG A 156 -6.23 -9.87 10.42
CA ARG A 156 -7.37 -10.79 10.52
C ARG A 156 -8.47 -10.41 9.54
N SER A 157 -8.81 -9.13 9.41
CA SER A 157 -9.79 -8.66 8.44
C SER A 157 -9.38 -9.01 7.00
N VAL A 158 -8.11 -8.81 6.63
CA VAL A 158 -7.59 -9.18 5.31
C VAL A 158 -7.65 -10.70 5.10
N LEU A 159 -7.33 -11.49 6.11
CA LEU A 159 -7.40 -12.95 6.03
C LEU A 159 -8.84 -13.44 5.86
N ILE A 160 -9.80 -12.83 6.56
CA ILE A 160 -11.24 -13.12 6.39
C ILE A 160 -11.68 -12.77 4.97
N LEU A 161 -11.29 -11.59 4.48
CA LEU A 161 -11.60 -11.15 3.12
C LEU A 161 -11.02 -12.10 2.06
N ALA A 162 -9.77 -12.54 2.24
CA ALA A 162 -9.13 -13.52 1.37
C ALA A 162 -9.84 -14.88 1.41
N GLY A 163 -10.34 -15.31 2.58
CA GLY A 163 -11.10 -16.55 2.73
C GLY A 163 -12.42 -16.55 1.97
N MET A 164 -13.12 -15.41 1.89
CA MET A 164 -14.36 -15.27 1.12
C MET A 164 -14.15 -14.90 -0.36
N LEU A 165 -12.91 -14.62 -0.78
CA LEU A 165 -12.62 -14.16 -2.14
C LEU A 165 -13.02 -15.20 -3.21
N GLY A 166 -12.86 -16.50 -2.92
CA GLY A 166 -13.20 -17.55 -3.86
C GLY A 166 -14.69 -17.60 -4.20
N THR A 167 -15.55 -17.55 -3.19
CA THR A 167 -17.01 -17.52 -3.41
C THR A 167 -17.47 -16.20 -4.02
N TYR A 168 -16.85 -15.09 -3.62
CA TYR A 168 -17.10 -13.78 -4.21
C TYR A 168 -16.80 -13.77 -5.72
N LEU A 169 -15.66 -14.33 -6.15
CA LEU A 169 -15.29 -14.42 -7.57
C LEU A 169 -16.26 -15.30 -8.38
N ASN A 170 -16.82 -16.36 -7.79
CA ASN A 170 -17.84 -17.18 -8.46
C ASN A 170 -19.14 -16.41 -8.70
N ILE A 171 -19.59 -15.65 -7.70
CA ILE A 171 -20.78 -14.80 -7.84
C ILE A 171 -20.52 -13.67 -8.84
N LEU A 172 -19.32 -13.07 -8.79
CA LEU A 172 -18.90 -12.04 -9.74
C LEU A 172 -18.87 -12.58 -11.18
N ALA A 173 -18.41 -13.81 -11.40
CA ALA A 173 -18.44 -14.44 -12.72
C ALA A 173 -19.87 -14.64 -13.23
N LEU A 174 -20.81 -15.03 -12.37
CA LEU A 174 -22.23 -15.13 -12.73
C LEU A 174 -22.84 -13.76 -13.05
N TRP A 175 -22.48 -12.73 -12.28
CA TRP A 175 -22.91 -11.35 -12.53
C TRP A 175 -22.35 -10.81 -13.86
N LEU A 176 -21.08 -11.09 -14.17
CA LEU A 176 -20.48 -10.75 -15.46
C LEU A 176 -21.15 -11.49 -16.63
N LEU A 177 -21.49 -12.77 -16.46
CA LEU A 177 -22.23 -13.53 -17.47
C LEU A 177 -23.60 -12.91 -17.72
N PHE A 178 -24.31 -12.51 -16.65
CA PHE A 178 -25.57 -11.80 -16.74
C PHE A 178 -25.42 -10.48 -17.49
N LEU A 179 -24.42 -9.66 -17.15
CA LEU A 179 -24.15 -8.40 -17.85
C LEU A 179 -23.84 -8.59 -19.32
N LEU A 180 -23.01 -9.57 -19.68
CA LEU A 180 -22.67 -9.86 -21.08
C LEU A 180 -23.91 -10.25 -21.88
N PHE A 181 -24.76 -11.11 -21.31
CA PHE A 181 -25.99 -11.58 -21.94
C PHE A 181 -27.04 -10.46 -22.08
N SER A 182 -27.29 -9.70 -21.00
CA SER A 182 -28.26 -8.60 -21.01
C SER A 182 -27.81 -7.47 -21.95
N SER A 183 -26.51 -7.16 -21.99
CA SER A 183 -25.95 -6.16 -22.91
C SER A 183 -26.06 -6.59 -24.37
N TRP A 184 -25.94 -7.90 -24.65
CA TRP A 184 -26.09 -8.44 -25.99
C TRP A 184 -27.55 -8.37 -26.44
N LEU A 185 -28.46 -8.78 -25.56
CA LEU A 185 -29.89 -8.72 -25.82
C LEU A 185 -30.33 -7.27 -26.04
N ALA A 186 -29.89 -6.34 -25.18
CA ALA A 186 -30.19 -4.92 -25.35
C ALA A 186 -29.63 -4.35 -26.66
N TYR A 187 -28.40 -4.73 -27.04
CA TYR A 187 -27.81 -4.31 -28.31
C TYR A 187 -28.66 -4.78 -29.50
N VAL A 188 -29.05 -6.06 -29.54
CA VAL A 188 -29.85 -6.63 -30.64
C VAL A 188 -31.26 -6.06 -30.68
N ILE A 189 -31.92 -5.87 -29.52
CA ILE A 189 -33.29 -5.33 -29.48
C ILE A 189 -33.34 -3.87 -29.94
N PHE A 190 -32.35 -3.07 -29.55
CA PHE A 190 -32.37 -1.64 -29.81
C PHE A 190 -31.60 -1.23 -31.08
N GLU A 191 -31.01 -2.16 -31.83
CA GLU A 191 -30.14 -1.90 -33.00
C GLU A 191 -30.71 -0.85 -33.97
N ASP A 192 -31.97 -0.98 -34.35
CA ASP A 192 -32.63 -0.09 -35.32
C ASP A 192 -33.42 1.07 -34.70
N THR A 193 -33.37 1.22 -33.38
CA THR A 193 -34.14 2.25 -32.65
C THR A 193 -33.35 3.54 -32.48
N LEU A 194 -34.03 4.65 -32.20
CA LEU A 194 -33.40 5.93 -31.83
C LEU A 194 -32.42 5.78 -30.64
N PRO A 195 -32.79 5.09 -29.53
CA PRO A 195 -31.87 4.76 -28.44
C PRO A 195 -30.67 3.90 -28.89
N GLY A 196 -30.87 3.01 -29.86
CA GLY A 196 -29.83 2.24 -30.55
C GLY A 196 -28.70 3.12 -31.07
N LYS A 197 -29.07 4.17 -31.79
CA LYS A 197 -28.12 5.05 -32.50
C LYS A 197 -27.41 6.04 -31.58
N THR A 198 -27.99 6.39 -30.42
CA THR A 198 -27.44 7.41 -29.52
C THR A 198 -26.76 6.82 -28.27
N VAL A 199 -27.30 5.75 -27.70
CA VAL A 199 -26.84 5.16 -26.43
C VAL A 199 -26.24 3.77 -26.63
N PHE A 200 -26.78 2.98 -27.57
CA PHE A 200 -26.40 1.59 -27.79
C PHE A 200 -25.62 1.34 -29.10
N SER A 201 -24.76 2.29 -29.48
CA SER A 201 -24.12 2.31 -30.80
C SER A 201 -23.15 1.16 -31.09
N THR A 202 -22.52 0.62 -30.04
CA THR A 202 -21.62 -0.55 -30.12
C THR A 202 -21.85 -1.43 -28.91
N TYR A 203 -21.56 -2.73 -29.03
CA TYR A 203 -21.65 -3.66 -27.90
C TYR A 203 -20.83 -3.22 -26.67
N GLY A 204 -19.67 -2.59 -26.86
CA GLY A 204 -18.88 -2.05 -25.74
C GLY A 204 -19.56 -0.88 -25.04
N ALA A 205 -20.18 0.02 -25.81
CA ALA A 205 -20.97 1.11 -25.25
C ALA A 205 -22.23 0.58 -24.54
N THR A 206 -22.91 -0.42 -25.10
CA THR A 206 -24.08 -1.03 -24.45
C THR A 206 -23.69 -1.70 -23.14
N LEU A 207 -22.57 -2.41 -23.11
CA LEU A 207 -22.06 -3.05 -21.89
C LEU A 207 -21.73 -2.04 -20.81
N TYR A 208 -21.09 -0.92 -21.15
CA TYR A 208 -20.84 0.15 -20.18
C TYR A 208 -22.15 0.74 -19.63
N GLN A 209 -23.13 1.02 -20.49
CA GLN A 209 -24.43 1.57 -20.07
C GLN A 209 -25.20 0.57 -19.18
N MET A 210 -25.15 -0.72 -19.50
CA MET A 210 -25.77 -1.77 -18.69
C MET A 210 -25.03 -1.98 -17.36
N LEU A 211 -23.71 -1.83 -17.34
CA LEU A 211 -22.92 -1.89 -16.11
C LEU A 211 -23.19 -0.71 -15.16
N VAL A 212 -23.49 0.48 -15.70
CA VAL A 212 -23.89 1.64 -14.88
C VAL A 212 -25.33 1.50 -14.37
N LEU A 213 -26.19 0.82 -15.14
CA LEU A 213 -27.60 0.64 -14.82
C LEU A 213 -27.85 -0.39 -13.69
N PHE A 214 -27.06 -1.47 -13.64
CA PHE A 214 -27.19 -2.58 -12.68
C PHE A 214 -26.15 -2.52 -11.57
#